data_AF-A0A1I5GJ24-F1
#
_entry.id   AF-A0A1I5GJ24-F1
#
_cell.length_a   1.000
_cell.length_b   1.000
_cell.length_c   1.000
_cell.angle_alpha   90.00
_cell.angle_beta   90.00
_cell.angle_gamma   90.00
#
_symmetry.space_group_name_H-M   'P 1'
#
loop_
_entity.id
_entity.type
_entity.pdbx_description
1 polymer ?
#
loop_
_entity_poly.entity_id
_entity_poly.type
_entity_poly.pdbx_seq_one_letter_code
_entity_poly.pdbx_strand_id
1 'polypeptide(L)' 'LWRSLKYECVYLNAFETGSEMRAGIGKWLTYYNSERPHSTHGLLTPDEVYANKTEPMRLAA' A
#
# COMPACT_ATOMS: atom_id res chain seq x y z
N LEU A 1 -4.07 6.54 -3.35
CA LEU A 1 -4.36 5.87 -2.06
C LEU A 1 -5.82 6.01 -1.59
N TRP A 2 -6.26 7.12 -0.99
CA TRP A 2 -7.56 7.19 -0.28
C TRP A 2 -8.78 6.81 -1.13
N ARG A 3 -8.84 7.30 -2.38
CA ARG A 3 -9.92 6.91 -3.31
C ARG A 3 -9.95 5.39 -3.50
N SER A 4 -8.81 4.78 -3.85
CA SER A 4 -8.70 3.33 -4.04
C SER A 4 -9.07 2.55 -2.78
N LEU A 5 -8.58 2.93 -1.59
CA LEU A 5 -8.92 2.24 -0.34
C LEU A 5 -10.43 2.17 -0.11
N LYS A 6 -11.13 3.28 -0.35
CA LYS A 6 -12.59 3.32 -0.17
C LYS A 6 -13.31 2.41 -1.16
N TYR A 7 -12.99 2.51 -2.44
CA TYR A 7 -13.73 1.79 -3.48
C TYR A 7 -13.32 0.32 -3.65
N GLU A 8 -12.10 -0.04 -3.28
CA GLU A 8 -11.54 -1.38 -3.48
C GLU A 8 -11.55 -2.21 -2.18
N CYS A 9 -11.81 -1.59 -1.01
CA CYS A 9 -11.91 -2.29 0.27
C CYS A 9 -13.15 -1.84 1.06
N VAL A 10 -13.19 -0.59 1.53
CA VAL A 10 -14.22 -0.19 2.53
C VAL A 10 -15.65 -0.33 2.02
N TYR A 11 -15.93 0.05 0.77
CA TYR A 11 -17.29 0.00 0.21
C TYR A 11 -17.70 -1.38 -0.30
N LEU A 12 -16.73 -2.28 -0.52
CA LEU A 12 -17.00 -3.64 -1.01
C LEU A 12 -17.18 -4.66 0.13
N ASN A 13 -16.76 -4.31 1.35
CA ASN A 13 -16.77 -5.21 2.48
C ASN A 13 -17.77 -4.71 3.54
N ALA A 14 -18.66 -5.61 3.98
CA ALA A 14 -19.59 -5.36 5.06
C ALA A 14 -18.98 -5.77 6.41
N PHE A 15 -17.95 -5.05 6.86
CA PHE A 15 -17.30 -5.34 8.13
C PHE A 15 -18.28 -5.21 9.30
N GLU A 16 -18.43 -6.26 10.09
CA GLU A 16 -19.34 -6.30 11.23
C GLU A 16 -18.72 -5.66 12.48
N THR A 17 -17.39 -5.71 12.58
CA THR A 17 -16.65 -5.21 13.75
C THR A 17 -15.47 -4.33 13.35
N GLY A 18 -15.08 -3.43 14.27
CA GLY A 18 -13.88 -2.62 14.08
C GLY A 18 -12.59 -3.46 13.98
N SER A 19 -12.55 -4.64 14.62
CA SER A 19 -11.40 -5.56 14.51
C SER A 19 -11.26 -6.15 13.11
N GLU A 20 -12.39 -6.55 12.52
CA GLU A 20 -12.46 -7.04 11.16
C GLU A 20 -12.06 -5.95 10.16
N MET A 21 -12.61 -4.74 10.33
CA MET A 21 -12.26 -3.58 9.50
C MET A 21 -10.75 -3.27 9.57
N ARG A 22 -10.14 -3.30 10.77
CA ARG A 22 -8.69 -3.10 10.92
C ARG A 22 -7.89 -4.18 10.17
N ALA A 23 -8.29 -5.45 10.29
CA ALA A 23 -7.62 -6.54 9.58
C ALA A 23 -7.77 -6.41 8.06
N GLY A 24 -8.96 -6.08 7.56
CA GLY A 24 -9.24 -5.88 6.14
C GLY A 24 -8.46 -4.71 5.54
N ILE A 25 -8.45 -3.56 6.22
CA ILE A 25 -7.66 -2.39 5.82
C ILE A 25 -6.16 -2.71 5.85
N GLY A 26 -5.69 -3.42 6.87
CA GLY A 26 -4.29 -3.84 6.97
C GLY A 26 -3.87 -4.69 5.78
N LYS A 27 -4.65 -5.73 5.44
CA LYS A 27 -4.40 -6.58 4.26
C LYS A 27 -4.37 -5.77 2.97
N TRP A 28 -5.34 -4.87 2.78
CA TRP A 28 -5.39 -4.03 1.57
C TRP A 28 -4.20 -3.07 1.48
N LEU A 29 -3.75 -2.50 2.60
CA LEU A 29 -2.56 -1.64 2.64
C LEU A 29 -1.28 -2.41 2.30
N THR A 30 -1.10 -3.62 2.84
CA THR A 30 0.03 -4.50 2.47
C THR A 30 0.05 -4.74 0.96
N TYR A 31 -1.08 -5.15 0.37
CA TYR A 31 -1.18 -5.31 -1.07
C TYR A 31 -0.84 -4.02 -1.84
N TYR A 32 -1.41 -2.88 -1.43
CA TYR A 32 -1.17 -1.59 -2.11
C TYR A 32 0.30 -1.17 -2.09
N ASN A 33 0.98 -1.37 -0.96
CA ASN A 33 2.34 -0.90 -0.71
C ASN A 33 3.42 -1.86 -1.21
N SER A 34 3.19 -3.16 -1.13
CA SER A 34 4.23 -4.17 -1.34
C SER A 34 4.03 -5.01 -2.61
N GLU A 35 2.82 -5.04 -3.19
CA GLU A 35 2.49 -5.95 -4.29
C GLU A 35 1.96 -5.24 -5.53
N ARG A 36 1.23 -4.12 -5.37
CA ARG A 36 0.62 -3.39 -6.49
C ARG A 36 1.66 -2.52 -7.21
N PRO A 37 1.97 -2.75 -8.49
CA PRO A 37 2.82 -1.84 -9.27
C PRO A 37 2.04 -0.57 -9.62
N HIS A 38 2.69 0.59 -9.55
CA HIS A 38 2.08 1.88 -9.87
C HIS A 38 2.78 2.52 -11.07
N SER A 39 2.02 2.89 -12.10
CA SER A 39 2.56 3.56 -13.29
C SER A 39 3.28 4.87 -12.97
N THR A 40 2.78 5.64 -12.00
CA THR A 40 3.43 6.86 -11.47
C THR A 40 4.83 6.59 -10.92
N HIS A 41 5.12 5.35 -10.51
CA HIS A 41 6.40 4.92 -9.96
C HIS A 41 7.21 4.07 -10.95
N GLY A 42 6.89 4.11 -12.25
CA GLY A 42 7.59 3.30 -13.24
C GLY A 42 7.33 1.80 -13.08
N LEU A 43 6.11 1.42 -12.69
CA LEU A 43 5.70 0.05 -12.37
C LEU A 43 6.33 -0.54 -11.11
N LEU A 44 6.98 0.27 -10.28
CA LEU A 44 7.39 -0.13 -8.94
C LEU A 44 6.24 0.02 -7.93
N THR A 45 6.32 -0.75 -6.87
CA THR A 45 5.51 -0.64 -5.66
C THR A 45 6.00 0.55 -4.80
N PRO A 46 5.15 1.12 -3.93
CA PRO A 46 5.58 2.15 -3.00
C PRO A 46 6.77 1.72 -2.15
N ASP A 47 6.77 0.49 -1.62
CA ASP A 47 7.86 -0.01 -0.78
C ASP A 47 9.19 -0.05 -1.54
N GLU A 48 9.20 -0.50 -2.79
CA GLU A 48 10.39 -0.49 -3.66
C GLU A 48 10.89 0.93 -3.90
N VAL A 49 10.00 1.91 -4.15
CA VAL A 49 10.39 3.31 -4.32
C VAL A 49 11.05 3.88 -3.07
N TYR A 50 10.52 3.59 -1.88
CA TYR A 50 11.10 4.08 -0.63
C TYR A 50 12.40 3.37 -0.28
N ALA A 51 12.50 2.06 -0.50
CA ALA A 51 13.75 1.31 -0.35
C ALA A 51 14.83 1.88 -1.28
N ASN A 52 14.51 2.06 -2.55
CA ASN A 52 15.42 2.63 -3.56
C ASN A 52 15.74 4.12 -3.37
N LYS A 53 15.02 4.86 -2.53
CA LYS A 53 15.42 6.22 -2.10
C LYS A 53 16.35 6.19 -0.88
N THR A 54 16.25 5.15 -0.08
CA THR A 54 17.06 4.96 1.13
C THR A 54 18.45 4.43 0.79
N GLU A 55 18.58 3.53 -0.20
CA GLU A 55 19.85 2.96 -0.64
C GLU A 55 20.83 3.96 -1.31
N PRO A 56 20.40 4.92 -2.17
CA PRO A 56 21.26 6.00 -2.67
C PRO A 56 21.87 6.86 -1.57
N MET A 57 21.19 6.99 -0.43
CA MET A 57 21.70 7.71 0.74
C MET A 57 22.74 6.89 1.54
N ARG A 58 22.68 5.55 1.48
CA ARG A 58 23.59 4.67 2.23
C ARG A 58 24.92 4.40 1.53
N LEU A 59 24.97 4.51 0.20
CA LEU A 59 26.18 4.29 -0.60
C LEU A 59 27.10 5.52 -0.70
N ALA A 60 26.75 6.64 -0.05
CA ALA A 60 27.49 7.89 -0.07
C ALA A 60 28.27 8.17 1.23
N ALA A 61 28.63 7.14 2.00
CA ALA A 61 29.37 7.25 3.28
C ALA A 61 30.81 6.73 3.16
#